data_AF-A0A2V5XN59-F1
#
_entry.id   AF-A0A2V5XN59-F1
#
_cell.length_a   1.000
_cell.length_b   1.000
_cell.length_c   1.000
_cell.angle_alpha   90.00
_cell.angle_beta   90.00
_cell.angle_gamma   90.00
#
_symmetry.space_group_name_H-M   'P 1'
#
loop_
_entity.id
_entity.type
_entity.pdbx_description
1 polymer ?
#
loop_
_entity_poly.entity_id
_entity_poly.type
_entity_poly.pdbx_seq_one_letter_code
_entity_poly.pdbx_strand_id
1 'polypeptide(L)'
;MLQRFDERNRNLIVNIDGQLVHRDKAGISPFDSAVQGGDAVWEGLRLYDGRIFKLHEHLDRLHRSATALSFPEIPSREKIIEEIKRTLSANKMHDGVHIRLTLTRGVKITSGMDPRLNQGGPALIVLAEHKAPVYAKTGLTLITSKIRRPPPEILDPKIHHANLLNSILAKLEANNTGADDALMLDMHGFVAETNATHVFIVCNNKLATSRVVACPEGITRATVLEICAAEKIPCMETDLSLVDVYGADEMFCTGT
;
A
#
# COMPACT_ATOMS: atom_id res chain seq x y z
N MET A 1 -10.45 -14.58 -11.60
CA MET A 1 -9.53 -14.27 -10.49
C MET A 1 -8.10 -14.59 -10.94
N LEU A 2 -7.26 -13.56 -11.14
CA LEU A 2 -5.91 -13.71 -11.69
C LEU A 2 -4.89 -14.19 -10.64
N GLN A 3 -5.06 -13.77 -9.39
CA GLN A 3 -4.22 -14.25 -8.28
C GLN A 3 -4.62 -15.67 -7.90
N ARG A 4 -3.65 -16.58 -7.95
CA ARG A 4 -3.79 -17.97 -7.49
C ARG A 4 -2.87 -18.19 -6.30
N PHE A 5 -3.21 -19.18 -5.48
CA PHE A 5 -2.34 -19.60 -4.40
C PHE A 5 -0.99 -20.11 -4.95
N ASP A 6 0.11 -19.61 -4.39
CA ASP A 6 1.46 -20.07 -4.74
C ASP A 6 1.89 -21.16 -3.73
N GLU A 7 2.16 -22.36 -4.21
CA GLU A 7 2.51 -23.51 -3.36
C GLU A 7 3.77 -23.28 -2.51
N ARG A 8 4.69 -22.40 -2.95
CA ARG A 8 5.86 -22.03 -2.15
C ARG A 8 5.46 -21.33 -0.85
N ASN A 9 4.26 -20.73 -0.81
CA ASN A 9 3.71 -20.05 0.36
C ASN A 9 2.95 -21.00 1.30
N ARG A 10 2.97 -22.33 1.09
CA ARG A 10 2.27 -23.29 1.96
C ARG A 10 2.77 -23.27 3.39
N ASN A 11 4.08 -23.19 3.59
CA ASN A 11 4.69 -23.29 4.92
C ASN A 11 5.38 -21.99 5.36
N LEU A 12 4.80 -20.83 5.02
CA LEU A 12 5.40 -19.54 5.39
C LEU A 12 5.54 -19.41 6.90
N ILE A 13 6.67 -18.83 7.30
CA ILE A 13 6.93 -18.34 8.64
C ILE A 13 6.63 -16.83 8.66
N VAL A 14 5.64 -16.42 9.44
CA VAL A 14 5.25 -15.02 9.66
C VAL A 14 5.93 -14.54 10.93
N ASN A 15 6.40 -13.30 10.95
CA ASN A 15 6.94 -12.67 12.14
C ASN A 15 5.90 -11.75 12.76
N ILE A 16 5.51 -12.01 14.00
CA ILE A 16 4.58 -11.18 14.77
C ILE A 16 5.30 -10.80 16.05
N ASP A 17 5.65 -9.52 16.17
CA ASP A 17 6.34 -8.94 17.31
C ASP A 17 7.61 -9.71 17.73
N GLY A 18 8.42 -10.06 16.72
CA GLY A 18 9.67 -10.80 16.91
C GLY A 18 9.51 -12.32 17.02
N GLN A 19 8.28 -12.83 17.09
CA GLN A 19 7.99 -14.27 17.12
C GLN A 19 7.77 -14.82 15.72
N LEU A 20 8.58 -15.81 15.34
CA LEU A 20 8.48 -16.52 14.08
C LEU A 20 7.51 -17.70 14.20
N VAL A 21 6.38 -17.63 13.51
CA VAL A 21 5.27 -18.58 13.63
C VAL A 21 4.85 -19.11 12.26
N HIS A 22 4.48 -20.38 12.19
CA HIS A 22 3.91 -20.95 10.96
C HIS A 22 2.59 -20.24 10.62
N ARG A 23 2.35 -19.94 9.33
CA ARG A 23 1.18 -19.16 8.88
C ARG A 23 -0.17 -19.69 9.37
N ASP A 24 -0.33 -20.99 9.50
CA ASP A 24 -1.58 -21.62 9.97
C ASP A 24 -1.84 -21.39 11.48
N LYS A 25 -0.82 -20.98 12.22
CA LYS A 25 -0.90 -20.62 13.65
C LYS A 25 -0.75 -19.12 13.89
N ALA A 26 -0.39 -18.35 12.86
CA ALA A 26 -0.17 -16.93 12.95
C ALA A 26 -1.49 -16.20 13.18
N GLY A 27 -1.51 -15.28 14.14
CA GLY A 27 -2.69 -14.50 14.47
C GLY A 27 -2.38 -13.39 15.46
N ILE A 28 -3.24 -12.37 15.48
CA ILE A 28 -3.23 -11.30 16.47
C ILE A 28 -4.47 -11.40 17.34
N SER A 29 -4.42 -10.80 18.53
CA SER A 29 -5.55 -10.76 19.45
C SER A 29 -6.76 -10.05 18.81
N PRO A 30 -8.00 -10.51 19.04
CA PRO A 30 -9.20 -9.72 18.76
C PRO A 30 -9.24 -8.37 19.51
N PHE A 31 -8.41 -8.22 20.55
CA PHE A 31 -8.22 -6.95 21.25
C PHE A 31 -7.18 -6.03 20.62
N ASP A 32 -6.50 -6.44 19.55
CA ASP A 32 -5.60 -5.57 18.81
C ASP A 32 -6.38 -4.46 18.08
N SER A 33 -5.84 -3.23 18.12
CA SER A 33 -6.39 -2.04 17.49
C SER A 33 -6.69 -2.22 15.99
N ALA A 34 -5.88 -3.00 15.28
CA ALA A 34 -6.07 -3.27 13.86
C ALA A 34 -7.36 -4.06 13.60
N VAL A 35 -7.74 -4.98 14.50
CA VAL A 35 -8.94 -5.82 14.35
C VAL A 35 -10.21 -5.01 14.63
N GLN A 36 -10.19 -4.16 15.66
CA GLN A 36 -11.39 -3.42 16.08
C GLN A 36 -11.69 -2.19 15.23
N GLY A 37 -10.66 -1.51 14.72
CA GLY A 37 -10.83 -0.22 14.08
C GLY A 37 -9.81 0.12 12.99
N GLY A 38 -9.01 -0.85 12.53
CA GLY A 38 -8.01 -0.60 11.48
C GLY A 38 -6.88 0.35 11.89
N ASP A 39 -6.67 0.54 13.20
CA ASP A 39 -5.68 1.46 13.78
C ASP A 39 -4.26 0.86 13.69
N ALA A 40 -3.74 0.93 12.46
CA ALA A 40 -2.44 0.44 12.05
C ALA A 40 -1.95 1.21 10.82
N VAL A 41 -0.63 1.27 10.67
CA VAL A 41 0.05 1.71 9.43
C VAL A 41 0.71 0.50 8.77
N TRP A 42 0.93 0.56 7.46
CA TRP A 42 1.53 -0.55 6.74
C TRP A 42 2.41 -0.08 5.60
N GLU A 43 3.23 -0.97 5.06
CA GLU A 43 4.01 -0.77 3.84
C GLU A 43 3.95 -2.05 2.99
N GLY A 44 3.93 -1.87 1.67
CA GLY A 44 4.22 -2.94 0.73
C GLY A 44 5.69 -2.80 0.32
N LEU A 45 6.47 -3.88 0.44
CA LEU A 45 7.87 -3.89 0.02
C LEU A 45 8.08 -4.96 -1.05
N ARG A 46 9.06 -4.75 -1.92
CA ARG A 46 9.47 -5.72 -2.93
C ARG A 46 10.93 -6.09 -2.80
N LEU A 47 11.18 -7.38 -2.66
CA LEU A 47 12.52 -7.97 -2.63
C LEU A 47 12.88 -8.45 -4.04
N TYR A 48 13.98 -7.92 -4.55
CA TYR A 48 14.61 -8.30 -5.81
C TYR A 48 16.07 -8.65 -5.57
N ASP A 49 16.49 -9.86 -5.92
CA ASP A 49 17.88 -10.31 -5.82
C ASP A 49 18.59 -9.90 -4.49
N GLY A 50 17.94 -10.23 -3.38
CA GLY A 50 18.44 -9.96 -2.02
C GLY A 50 18.32 -8.52 -1.55
N ARG A 51 17.76 -7.60 -2.35
CA ARG A 51 17.62 -6.17 -2.02
C ARG A 51 16.16 -5.74 -2.04
N ILE A 52 15.77 -4.98 -1.02
CA ILE A 52 14.45 -4.37 -0.99
C ILE A 52 14.53 -3.01 -1.70
N PHE A 53 13.72 -2.83 -2.73
CA PHE A 53 13.69 -1.58 -3.49
C PHE A 53 13.21 -0.42 -2.60
N LYS A 54 13.97 0.69 -2.59
CA LYS A 54 13.67 1.93 -1.83
C LYS A 54 13.25 1.68 -0.36
N LEU A 55 13.89 0.69 0.30
CA LEU A 55 13.55 0.26 1.67
C LEU A 55 13.53 1.43 2.65
N HIS A 56 14.50 2.33 2.53
CA HIS A 56 14.63 3.44 3.43
C HIS A 56 13.40 4.37 3.32
N GLU A 57 13.04 4.76 2.12
CA GLU A 57 11.89 5.61 1.82
C GLU A 57 10.57 5.00 2.35
N HIS A 58 10.40 3.67 2.21
CA HIS A 58 9.28 2.96 2.81
C HIS A 58 9.25 3.08 4.33
N LEU A 59 10.39 2.88 5.00
CA LEU A 59 10.47 2.99 6.46
C LEU A 59 10.27 4.43 6.96
N ASP A 60 10.69 5.43 6.20
CA ASP A 60 10.44 6.83 6.52
C ASP A 60 8.94 7.16 6.43
N ARG A 61 8.24 6.64 5.41
CA ARG A 61 6.79 6.80 5.26
C ARG A 61 6.02 6.07 6.37
N LEU A 62 6.42 4.85 6.73
CA LEU A 62 5.86 4.11 7.86
C LEU A 62 6.00 4.90 9.17
N HIS A 63 7.21 5.41 9.46
CA HIS A 63 7.50 6.17 10.66
C HIS A 63 6.68 7.47 10.72
N ARG A 64 6.64 8.22 9.61
CA ARG A 64 5.83 9.45 9.50
C ARG A 64 4.34 9.17 9.72
N SER A 65 3.82 8.08 9.16
CA SER A 65 2.42 7.68 9.33
C SER A 65 2.13 7.30 10.79
N ALA A 66 3.01 6.52 11.43
CA ALA A 66 2.86 6.15 12.85
C ALA A 66 2.97 7.37 13.78
N THR A 67 3.84 8.34 13.45
CA THR A 67 3.93 9.63 14.17
C THR A 67 2.66 10.44 14.01
N ALA A 68 2.09 10.52 12.80
CA ALA A 68 0.82 11.22 12.56
C ALA A 68 -0.35 10.61 13.34
N LEU A 69 -0.33 9.30 13.56
CA LEU A 69 -1.30 8.60 14.41
C LEU A 69 -0.93 8.62 15.91
N SER A 70 0.11 9.35 16.31
CA SER A 70 0.55 9.48 17.71
C SER A 70 0.79 8.12 18.38
N PHE A 71 1.54 7.24 17.71
CA PHE A 71 1.97 5.99 18.33
C PHE A 71 2.91 6.30 19.51
N PRO A 72 2.74 5.67 20.68
CA PRO A 72 3.52 6.01 21.88
C PRO A 72 5.00 5.65 21.73
N GLU A 73 5.29 4.60 20.97
CA GLU A 73 6.61 4.14 20.62
C GLU A 73 6.59 3.74 19.14
N ILE A 74 7.69 3.97 18.42
CA ILE A 74 7.83 3.51 17.04
C ILE A 74 9.16 2.75 16.99
N PRO A 75 9.17 1.47 16.58
CA PRO A 75 10.39 0.70 16.48
C PRO A 75 11.43 1.41 15.61
N SER A 76 12.71 1.37 16.02
CA SER A 76 13.77 1.97 15.22
C SER A 76 13.87 1.32 13.84
N ARG A 77 14.43 2.06 12.89
CA ARG A 77 14.65 1.56 11.54
C ARG A 77 15.46 0.27 11.54
N GLU A 78 16.50 0.22 12.37
CA GLU A 78 17.41 -0.92 12.51
C GLU A 78 16.65 -2.14 13.02
N LYS A 79 15.77 -1.95 14.00
CA LYS A 79 14.93 -3.03 14.53
C LYS A 79 13.98 -3.59 13.48
N ILE A 80 13.31 -2.72 12.72
CA ILE A 80 12.41 -3.15 11.65
C ILE A 80 13.18 -3.92 10.57
N ILE A 81 14.36 -3.42 10.16
CA ILE A 81 15.22 -4.09 9.18
C ILE A 81 15.67 -5.47 9.69
N GLU A 82 16.05 -5.58 10.96
CA GLU A 82 16.41 -6.84 11.59
C GLU A 82 15.26 -7.85 11.53
N GLU A 83 14.05 -7.44 11.91
CA GLU A 83 12.88 -8.32 11.87
C GLU A 83 12.49 -8.74 10.45
N ILE A 84 12.64 -7.85 9.46
CA ILE A 84 12.49 -8.20 8.04
C ILE A 84 13.52 -9.27 7.64
N LYS A 85 14.80 -9.08 7.97
CA LYS A 85 15.87 -10.04 7.67
C LYS A 85 15.62 -11.40 8.33
N ARG A 86 15.23 -11.42 9.61
CA ARG A 86 14.87 -12.65 10.34
C ARG A 86 13.75 -13.40 9.63
N THR A 87 12.71 -12.68 9.19
CA THR A 87 11.56 -13.25 8.47
C THR A 87 11.97 -13.84 7.12
N LEU A 88 12.73 -13.11 6.31
CA LEU A 88 13.19 -13.58 5.00
C LEU A 88 14.11 -14.79 5.12
N SER A 89 15.03 -14.77 6.10
CA SER A 89 15.94 -15.89 6.39
C SER A 89 15.18 -17.16 6.80
N ALA A 90 14.19 -17.03 7.68
CA ALA A 90 13.36 -18.16 8.10
C ALA A 90 12.61 -18.83 6.94
N ASN A 91 12.30 -18.06 5.89
CA ASN A 91 11.64 -18.55 4.67
C ASN A 91 12.59 -18.86 3.50
N LYS A 92 13.91 -18.66 3.66
CA LYS A 92 14.92 -18.80 2.58
C LYS A 92 14.57 -17.97 1.34
N MET A 93 14.06 -16.78 1.56
CA MET A 93 13.57 -15.88 0.52
C MET A 93 14.65 -14.91 0.06
N HIS A 94 14.90 -14.89 -1.25
CA HIS A 94 15.91 -14.03 -1.87
C HIS A 94 15.37 -13.19 -3.03
N ASP A 95 14.29 -13.59 -3.69
CA ASP A 95 13.77 -12.89 -4.86
C ASP A 95 12.27 -13.15 -5.08
N GLY A 96 11.60 -12.26 -5.82
CA GLY A 96 10.20 -12.40 -6.22
C GLY A 96 9.23 -12.37 -5.04
N VAL A 97 9.59 -11.65 -3.98
CA VAL A 97 8.83 -11.61 -2.72
C VAL A 97 8.18 -10.25 -2.52
N HIS A 98 6.92 -10.30 -2.09
CA HIS A 98 6.20 -9.16 -1.55
C HIS A 98 6.18 -9.26 -0.03
N ILE A 99 6.53 -8.17 0.65
CA ILE A 99 6.45 -8.10 2.11
C ILE A 99 5.36 -7.10 2.46
N ARG A 100 4.33 -7.56 3.17
CA ARG A 100 3.39 -6.68 3.86
C ARG A 100 3.93 -6.44 5.26
N LEU A 101 4.46 -5.25 5.47
CA LEU A 101 4.89 -4.76 6.77
C LEU A 101 3.70 -4.04 7.41
N THR A 102 3.34 -4.35 8.65
CA THR A 102 2.23 -3.68 9.34
C THR A 102 2.64 -3.40 10.78
N LEU A 103 2.40 -2.17 11.24
CA LEU A 103 2.59 -1.76 12.63
C LEU A 103 1.23 -1.39 13.19
N THR A 104 0.72 -2.19 14.12
CA THR A 104 -0.53 -1.91 14.84
C THR A 104 -0.24 -1.07 16.07
N ARG A 105 -1.22 -0.32 16.59
CA ARG A 105 -1.07 0.33 17.91
C ARG A 105 -0.99 -0.69 19.06
N GLY A 106 -1.39 -1.94 18.79
CA GLY A 106 -1.28 -3.06 19.71
C GLY A 106 -2.56 -3.44 20.41
N VAL A 107 -2.40 -4.30 21.42
CA VAL A 107 -3.51 -4.88 22.19
C VAL A 107 -4.06 -3.88 23.21
N LYS A 108 -5.40 -3.81 23.26
CA LYS A 108 -6.14 -3.03 24.25
C LYS A 108 -6.49 -3.85 25.48
N ILE A 109 -6.62 -3.16 26.62
CA ILE A 109 -7.13 -3.78 27.86
C ILE A 109 -8.65 -4.06 27.80
N THR A 110 -9.39 -3.35 26.95
CA THR A 110 -10.82 -3.56 26.69
C THR A 110 -11.21 -2.95 25.34
N SER A 111 -12.38 -3.31 24.83
CA SER A 111 -12.92 -2.72 23.59
C SER A 111 -13.27 -1.24 23.79
N GLY A 112 -12.87 -0.40 22.84
CA GLY A 112 -13.12 1.04 22.90
C GLY A 112 -12.30 1.83 21.88
N MET A 113 -12.69 3.08 21.63
CA MET A 113 -12.06 3.95 20.62
C MET A 113 -10.91 4.82 21.16
N ASP A 114 -10.73 4.87 22.48
CA ASP A 114 -9.65 5.66 23.10
C ASP A 114 -8.29 4.94 22.94
N PRO A 115 -7.30 5.54 22.25
CA PRO A 115 -6.00 4.90 22.03
C PRO A 115 -5.19 4.70 23.31
N ARG A 116 -5.55 5.33 24.43
CA ARG A 116 -4.92 5.08 25.75
C ARG A 116 -5.24 3.69 26.30
N LEU A 117 -6.24 3.01 25.74
CA LEU A 117 -6.55 1.63 26.08
C LEU A 117 -5.49 0.65 25.56
N ASN A 118 -4.68 1.06 24.57
CA ASN A 118 -3.58 0.27 24.01
C ASN A 118 -2.38 0.26 24.96
N GLN A 119 -2.41 -0.65 25.94
CA GLN A 119 -1.34 -0.81 26.93
C GLN A 119 -0.38 -1.96 26.59
N GLY A 120 -0.67 -2.75 25.55
CA GLY A 120 0.20 -3.82 25.08
C GLY A 120 1.41 -3.37 24.25
N GLY A 121 1.47 -2.07 23.89
CA GLY A 121 2.49 -1.52 23.00
C GLY A 121 2.28 -1.88 21.51
N PRO A 122 2.86 -1.14 20.56
CA PRO A 122 2.74 -1.40 19.14
C PRO A 122 3.27 -2.79 18.74
N ALA A 123 2.57 -3.49 17.85
CA ALA A 123 2.99 -4.79 17.36
C ALA A 123 3.43 -4.71 15.88
N LEU A 124 4.66 -5.15 15.60
CA LEU A 124 5.20 -5.24 14.24
C LEU A 124 4.88 -6.61 13.62
N ILE A 125 4.24 -6.61 12.46
CA ILE A 125 3.91 -7.80 11.69
C ILE A 125 4.68 -7.76 10.37
N VAL A 126 5.48 -8.79 10.10
CA VAL A 126 6.17 -8.99 8.82
C VAL A 126 5.62 -10.24 8.15
N LEU A 127 4.84 -10.03 7.08
CA LEU A 127 4.32 -11.10 6.22
C LEU A 127 5.04 -11.06 4.88
N ALA A 128 5.96 -11.99 4.65
CA ALA A 128 6.65 -12.15 3.37
C ALA A 128 6.05 -13.33 2.59
N GLU A 129 5.71 -13.13 1.32
CA GLU A 129 5.17 -14.16 0.42
C GLU A 129 5.81 -14.08 -0.97
N HIS A 130 6.02 -15.23 -1.62
CA HIS A 130 6.30 -15.25 -3.05
C HIS A 130 5.06 -14.75 -3.81
N LYS A 131 5.24 -13.70 -4.61
CA LYS A 131 4.12 -13.05 -5.28
C LYS A 131 4.55 -12.45 -6.61
N ALA A 132 4.18 -13.14 -7.69
CA ALA A 132 4.31 -12.60 -9.03
C ALA A 132 3.46 -11.31 -9.21
N PRO A 133 3.83 -10.43 -10.15
CA PRO A 133 2.93 -9.37 -10.61
C PRO A 133 1.56 -9.94 -11.00
N VAL A 134 0.49 -9.24 -10.62
CA VAL A 134 -0.89 -9.72 -10.82
C VAL A 134 -1.31 -9.68 -12.28
N TYR A 135 -0.88 -8.63 -12.98
CA TYR A 135 -1.31 -8.33 -14.33
C TYR A 135 -0.16 -8.54 -15.33
N ALA A 136 -0.52 -9.03 -16.51
CA ALA A 136 0.39 -9.16 -17.63
C ALA A 136 0.70 -7.78 -18.24
N LYS A 137 1.72 -7.73 -19.10
CA LYS A 137 2.08 -6.51 -19.83
C LYS A 137 1.13 -6.17 -21.00
N THR A 138 -0.01 -6.84 -21.09
CA THR A 138 -1.00 -6.70 -22.17
C THR A 138 -2.01 -5.58 -21.93
N GLY A 139 -1.91 -4.87 -20.79
CA GLY A 139 -2.82 -3.79 -20.42
C GLY A 139 -3.85 -4.20 -19.36
N LEU A 140 -4.62 -3.21 -18.90
CA LEU A 140 -5.66 -3.32 -17.87
C LEU A 140 -6.97 -2.74 -18.39
N THR A 141 -8.08 -3.31 -17.95
CA THR A 141 -9.42 -2.72 -18.12
C THR A 141 -9.84 -2.04 -16.82
N LEU A 142 -10.28 -0.78 -16.89
CA LEU A 142 -10.69 -0.02 -15.72
C LEU A 142 -12.12 0.47 -15.87
N ILE A 143 -12.87 0.48 -14.77
CA ILE A 143 -14.08 1.30 -14.66
C ILE A 143 -13.78 2.62 -13.97
N THR A 144 -14.62 3.63 -14.19
CA THR A 144 -14.70 4.77 -13.26
C THR A 144 -15.60 4.38 -12.09
N SER A 145 -15.03 4.32 -10.88
CA SER A 145 -15.77 4.01 -9.66
C SER A 145 -16.65 5.18 -9.23
N LYS A 146 -17.82 4.88 -8.65
CA LYS A 146 -18.67 5.88 -7.99
C LYS A 146 -18.18 6.21 -6.59
N ILE A 147 -17.40 5.31 -5.98
CA ILE A 147 -16.74 5.53 -4.70
C ILE A 147 -15.65 6.59 -4.90
N ARG A 148 -15.69 7.64 -4.07
CA ARG A 148 -14.71 8.73 -4.08
C ARG A 148 -13.60 8.49 -3.07
N ARG A 149 -12.41 8.99 -3.39
CA ARG A 149 -11.29 9.05 -2.45
C ARG A 149 -11.55 10.14 -1.40
N PRO A 150 -11.36 9.85 -0.10
CA PRO A 150 -11.53 10.85 0.94
C PRO A 150 -10.42 11.92 0.84
N PRO A 151 -10.77 13.21 0.97
CA PRO A 151 -9.79 14.28 1.13
C PRO A 151 -9.17 14.27 2.55
N PRO A 152 -8.10 15.04 2.78
CA PRO A 152 -7.38 15.05 4.06
C PRO A 152 -8.19 15.46 5.28
N GLU A 153 -9.27 16.23 5.08
CA GLU A 153 -10.22 16.61 6.14
C GLU A 153 -11.09 15.45 6.67
N ILE A 154 -11.15 14.32 5.95
CA ILE A 154 -11.86 13.11 6.39
C ILE A 154 -10.86 12.10 6.96
N LEU A 155 -9.89 11.69 6.15
CA LEU A 155 -8.81 10.78 6.52
C LEU A 155 -7.66 11.01 5.55
N ASP A 156 -6.58 11.61 6.04
CA ASP A 156 -5.44 11.99 5.20
C ASP A 156 -4.81 10.79 4.51
N PRO A 157 -4.88 10.70 3.15
CA PRO A 157 -4.34 9.58 2.40
C PRO A 157 -2.81 9.51 2.45
N LYS A 158 -2.12 10.55 2.94
CA LYS A 158 -0.67 10.54 3.17
C LYS A 158 -0.28 9.74 4.40
N ILE A 159 -1.23 9.45 5.29
CA ILE A 159 -1.07 8.43 6.33
C ILE A 159 -1.28 7.07 5.64
N HIS A 160 -0.23 6.26 5.53
CA HIS A 160 -0.32 4.95 4.89
C HIS A 160 -0.97 3.92 5.84
N HIS A 161 -2.26 4.13 6.12
CA HIS A 161 -3.08 3.44 7.11
C HIS A 161 -3.71 2.15 6.59
N ALA A 162 -4.15 1.27 7.49
CA ALA A 162 -4.78 -0.01 7.14
C ALA A 162 -6.29 0.07 6.80
N ASN A 163 -6.92 1.25 6.89
CA ASN A 163 -8.35 1.46 6.58
C ASN A 163 -8.66 1.43 5.06
N LEU A 164 -8.67 0.24 4.46
CA LEU A 164 -8.77 0.04 3.01
C LEU A 164 -10.20 -0.25 2.50
N LEU A 165 -11.24 -0.13 3.33
CA LEU A 165 -12.62 -0.45 2.94
C LEU A 165 -13.09 0.40 1.74
N ASN A 166 -12.70 1.68 1.68
CA ASN A 166 -12.98 2.57 0.55
C ASN A 166 -12.43 2.01 -0.78
N SER A 167 -11.17 1.55 -0.79
CA SER A 167 -10.55 0.86 -1.93
C SER A 167 -11.25 -0.45 -2.28
N ILE A 168 -11.62 -1.25 -1.27
CA ILE A 168 -12.29 -2.54 -1.47
C ILE A 168 -13.67 -2.34 -2.12
N LEU A 169 -14.43 -1.33 -1.68
CA LEU A 169 -15.72 -1.00 -2.29
C LEU A 169 -15.58 -0.62 -3.77
N ALA A 170 -14.58 0.19 -4.13
CA ALA A 170 -14.29 0.49 -5.53
C ALA A 170 -13.90 -0.77 -6.32
N LYS A 171 -13.10 -1.67 -5.73
CA LYS A 171 -12.74 -2.95 -6.34
C LYS A 171 -13.95 -3.86 -6.57
N LEU A 172 -14.94 -3.86 -5.67
CA LEU A 172 -16.18 -4.61 -5.86
C LEU A 172 -16.95 -4.12 -7.10
N GLU A 173 -16.95 -2.81 -7.37
CA GLU A 173 -17.56 -2.27 -8.60
C GLU A 173 -16.87 -2.78 -9.86
N ALA A 174 -15.53 -2.80 -9.86
CA ALA A 174 -14.75 -3.34 -10.99
C ALA A 174 -15.04 -4.84 -11.19
N ASN A 175 -15.04 -5.62 -10.11
CA ASN A 175 -15.34 -7.05 -10.18
C ASN A 175 -16.74 -7.33 -10.76
N ASN A 176 -17.74 -6.54 -10.36
CA ASN A 176 -19.13 -6.71 -10.82
C ASN A 176 -19.33 -6.38 -12.31
N THR A 177 -18.40 -5.65 -12.91
CA THR A 177 -18.40 -5.31 -14.34
C THR A 177 -17.41 -6.15 -15.15
N GLY A 178 -16.64 -7.01 -14.49
CA GLY A 178 -15.59 -7.82 -15.11
C GLY A 178 -14.32 -7.06 -15.45
N ALA A 179 -14.18 -5.81 -14.98
CA ALA A 179 -12.97 -5.01 -15.17
C ALA A 179 -11.84 -5.41 -14.21
N ASP A 180 -10.61 -5.11 -14.61
CA ASP A 180 -9.42 -5.42 -13.83
C ASP A 180 -9.28 -4.53 -12.60
N ASP A 181 -9.56 -3.22 -12.66
CA ASP A 181 -9.48 -2.33 -11.49
C ASP A 181 -10.45 -1.15 -11.62
N ALA A 182 -10.50 -0.30 -10.58
CA ALA A 182 -11.36 0.87 -10.54
C ALA A 182 -10.53 2.16 -10.46
N LEU A 183 -10.71 3.05 -11.43
CA LEU A 183 -10.26 4.44 -11.39
C LEU A 183 -11.14 5.24 -10.42
N MET A 184 -10.53 5.81 -9.38
CA MET A 184 -11.22 6.57 -8.35
C MET A 184 -10.98 8.07 -8.52
N LEU A 185 -12.02 8.85 -8.26
CA LEU A 185 -11.99 10.32 -8.32
C LEU A 185 -12.00 10.92 -6.91
N ASP A 186 -11.50 12.13 -6.78
CA ASP A 186 -11.66 12.97 -5.59
C ASP A 186 -13.08 13.57 -5.48
N MET A 187 -13.32 14.37 -4.44
CA MET A 187 -14.61 15.02 -4.19
C MET A 187 -14.97 16.12 -5.20
N HIS A 188 -14.00 16.61 -5.98
CA HIS A 188 -14.19 17.60 -7.04
C HIS A 188 -14.38 16.98 -8.43
N GLY A 189 -14.26 15.65 -8.53
CA GLY A 189 -14.42 14.90 -9.78
C GLY A 189 -13.14 14.76 -10.59
N PHE A 190 -11.98 15.09 -10.03
CA PHE A 190 -10.67 14.85 -10.66
C PHE A 190 -10.13 13.48 -10.29
N VAL A 191 -9.29 12.90 -11.15
CA VAL A 191 -8.65 11.61 -10.92
C VAL A 191 -7.75 11.69 -9.70
N ALA A 192 -7.92 10.74 -8.77
CA ALA A 192 -7.05 10.58 -7.62
C ALA A 192 -6.01 9.47 -7.87
N GLU A 193 -6.48 8.23 -8.03
CA GLU A 193 -5.68 7.03 -8.28
C GLU A 193 -6.64 5.87 -8.61
N THR A 194 -6.14 4.65 -8.81
CA THR A 194 -7.00 3.46 -8.79
C THR A 194 -7.27 3.00 -7.34
N ASN A 195 -8.08 1.97 -7.14
CA ASN A 195 -8.27 1.39 -5.80
C ASN A 195 -6.98 0.87 -5.13
N ALA A 196 -5.87 0.67 -5.86
CA ALA A 196 -4.63 0.11 -5.30
C ALA A 196 -3.32 0.70 -5.84
N THR A 197 -3.35 1.53 -6.89
CA THR A 197 -2.15 2.00 -7.61
C THR A 197 -2.33 3.42 -8.15
N HIS A 198 -1.25 4.19 -8.26
CA HIS A 198 -1.25 5.50 -8.91
C HIS A 198 -1.48 5.38 -10.41
N VAL A 199 -1.91 6.48 -11.03
CA VAL A 199 -2.22 6.56 -12.46
C VAL A 199 -1.40 7.66 -13.11
N PHE A 200 -0.84 7.33 -14.28
CA PHE A 200 -0.23 8.28 -15.19
C PHE A 200 -0.92 8.22 -16.54
N ILE A 201 -1.05 9.37 -17.19
CA ILE A 201 -1.50 9.49 -18.57
C ILE A 201 -0.45 10.19 -19.42
N VAL A 202 -0.40 9.86 -20.70
CA VAL A 202 0.40 10.57 -21.70
C VAL A 202 -0.55 11.29 -22.64
N CYS A 203 -0.36 12.61 -22.79
CA CYS A 203 -1.10 13.41 -23.75
C CYS A 203 -0.12 14.31 -24.51
N ASN A 204 -0.08 14.22 -25.84
CA ASN A 204 0.80 15.03 -26.69
C ASN A 204 2.28 14.94 -26.26
N ASN A 205 2.78 13.72 -26.02
CA ASN A 205 4.14 13.42 -25.54
C ASN A 205 4.51 14.07 -24.19
N LYS A 206 3.52 14.40 -23.36
CA LYS A 206 3.72 14.89 -21.99
C LYS A 206 3.08 13.93 -21.01
N LEU A 207 3.81 13.61 -19.95
CA LEU A 207 3.31 12.78 -18.88
C LEU A 207 2.54 13.64 -17.86
N ALA A 208 1.45 13.11 -17.34
CA ALA A 208 0.72 13.74 -16.24
C ALA A 208 0.23 12.70 -15.24
N THR A 209 0.20 13.09 -13.96
CA THR A 209 -0.38 12.32 -12.86
C THR A 209 -1.20 13.27 -11.99
N SER A 210 -2.17 12.71 -11.27
CA SER A 210 -2.94 13.43 -10.25
C SER A 210 -2.05 14.11 -9.21
N ARG A 211 -2.53 15.21 -8.64
CA ARG A 211 -1.95 15.81 -7.43
C ARG A 211 -2.23 14.93 -6.20
N VAL A 212 -1.33 14.99 -5.23
CA VAL A 212 -1.40 14.24 -3.96
C VAL A 212 -2.36 14.88 -2.94
N VAL A 213 -3.58 15.19 -3.40
CA VAL A 213 -4.67 15.75 -2.59
C VAL A 213 -5.50 14.62 -1.99
N ALA A 214 -5.94 13.67 -2.81
CA ALA A 214 -6.81 12.55 -2.41
C ALA A 214 -6.15 11.17 -2.62
N CYS A 215 -4.81 11.14 -2.66
CA CYS A 215 -4.01 9.92 -2.79
C CYS A 215 -2.65 10.09 -2.05
N PRO A 216 -1.97 9.00 -1.66
CA PRO A 216 -0.63 9.05 -1.08
C PRO A 216 0.40 9.51 -2.10
N GLU A 217 1.61 9.86 -1.67
CA GLU A 217 2.65 10.35 -2.58
C GLU A 217 3.23 9.26 -3.50
N GLY A 218 3.22 8.00 -3.05
CA GLY A 218 3.69 6.81 -3.79
C GLY A 218 5.20 6.78 -4.02
N ILE A 219 5.87 5.69 -3.62
CA ILE A 219 7.33 5.57 -3.80
C ILE A 219 7.67 5.25 -5.26
N THR A 220 6.95 4.32 -5.88
CA THR A 220 7.10 4.09 -7.33
C THR A 220 6.65 5.30 -8.15
N ARG A 221 5.58 6.02 -7.73
CA ARG A 221 5.18 7.29 -8.37
C ARG A 221 6.29 8.32 -8.32
N ALA A 222 6.87 8.58 -7.15
CA ALA A 222 8.01 9.49 -7.00
C ALA A 222 9.21 9.05 -7.86
N THR A 223 9.49 7.74 -7.93
CA THR A 223 10.55 7.20 -8.79
C THR A 223 10.30 7.50 -10.28
N VAL A 224 9.05 7.39 -10.77
CA VAL A 224 8.71 7.76 -12.16
C VAL A 224 8.94 9.26 -12.39
N LEU A 225 8.55 10.12 -11.45
CA LEU A 225 8.80 11.56 -11.55
C LEU A 225 10.30 11.90 -11.55
N GLU A 226 11.10 11.22 -10.71
CA GLU A 226 12.56 11.33 -10.70
C GLU A 226 13.17 10.94 -12.05
N ILE A 227 12.71 9.83 -12.65
CA ILE A 227 13.15 9.37 -13.98
C ILE A 227 12.77 10.39 -15.06
N CYS A 228 11.54 10.92 -15.04
CA CYS A 228 11.13 11.94 -16.00
C CYS A 228 12.00 13.20 -15.92
N ALA A 229 12.36 13.65 -14.71
CA ALA A 229 13.25 14.78 -14.53
C ALA A 229 14.66 14.50 -15.07
N ALA A 230 15.21 13.32 -14.81
CA ALA A 230 16.54 12.90 -15.29
C ALA A 230 16.59 12.78 -16.82
N GLU A 231 15.57 12.19 -17.42
CA GLU A 231 15.45 11.96 -18.87
C GLU A 231 14.85 13.16 -19.62
N LYS A 232 14.56 14.27 -18.92
CA LYS A 232 13.95 15.49 -19.47
C LYS A 232 12.61 15.23 -20.18
N ILE A 233 11.85 14.24 -19.70
CA ILE A 233 10.48 13.99 -20.13
C ILE A 233 9.58 14.99 -19.42
N PRO A 234 8.83 15.85 -20.14
CA PRO A 234 7.90 16.79 -19.51
C PRO A 234 6.85 16.01 -18.70
N CYS A 235 6.82 16.25 -17.40
CA CYS A 235 5.86 15.63 -16.49
C CYS A 235 5.22 16.68 -15.59
N MET A 236 3.91 16.56 -15.34
CA MET A 236 3.18 17.46 -14.44
C MET A 236 2.32 16.71 -13.44
N GLU A 237 2.29 17.25 -12.22
CA GLU A 237 1.32 16.87 -11.19
C GLU A 237 0.15 17.87 -11.26
N THR A 238 -1.00 17.44 -11.78
CA THR A 238 -2.13 18.32 -12.08
C THR A 238 -3.46 17.66 -11.77
N ASP A 239 -4.52 18.46 -11.74
CA ASP A 239 -5.89 17.94 -11.70
C ASP A 239 -6.22 17.37 -13.09
N LEU A 240 -6.63 16.10 -13.13
CA LEU A 240 -6.96 15.38 -14.36
C LEU A 240 -8.45 15.08 -14.36
N SER A 241 -9.17 15.52 -15.40
CA SER A 241 -10.57 15.16 -15.59
C SER A 241 -10.70 13.79 -16.25
N LEU A 242 -11.91 13.23 -16.28
CA LEU A 242 -12.18 12.03 -17.08
C LEU A 242 -11.98 12.29 -18.58
N VAL A 243 -12.23 13.51 -19.06
CA VAL A 243 -12.02 13.85 -20.48
C VAL A 243 -10.54 13.71 -20.83
N ASP A 244 -9.64 14.13 -19.94
CA ASP A 244 -8.19 13.97 -20.12
C ASP A 244 -7.79 12.49 -20.17
N VAL A 245 -8.41 11.64 -19.33
CA VAL A 245 -8.14 10.19 -19.32
C VAL A 245 -8.64 9.52 -20.60
N TYR A 246 -9.87 9.80 -21.04
CA TYR A 246 -10.42 9.21 -22.27
C TYR A 246 -9.73 9.74 -23.54
N GLY A 247 -9.13 10.92 -23.48
CA GLY A 247 -8.36 11.52 -24.57
C GLY A 247 -6.86 11.22 -24.54
N ALA A 248 -6.37 10.47 -23.56
CA ALA A 248 -4.95 10.16 -23.44
C ALA A 248 -4.47 9.21 -24.53
N ASP A 249 -3.24 9.41 -24.99
CA ASP A 249 -2.56 8.55 -25.95
C ASP A 249 -2.17 7.22 -25.29
N GLU A 250 -1.70 7.28 -24.04
CA GLU A 250 -1.31 6.13 -23.22
C GLU A 250 -1.70 6.35 -21.76
N MET A 251 -1.86 5.26 -21.02
CA MET A 251 -2.11 5.27 -19.58
C MET A 251 -1.44 4.06 -18.93
N PHE A 252 -0.84 4.26 -17.76
CA PHE A 252 -0.29 3.17 -16.97
C PHE A 252 -0.48 3.41 -15.47
N CYS A 253 -0.36 2.32 -14.71
CA CYS A 253 -0.46 2.34 -13.26
C CYS A 253 0.87 2.01 -12.61
N THR A 254 1.12 2.55 -11.41
CA THR A 254 2.33 2.24 -10.63
C THR A 254 1.99 1.81 -9.21
N GLY A 255 2.69 0.78 -8.70
CA GLY A 255 2.38 0.17 -7.41
C GLY A 255 3.62 -0.28 -6.64
N THR A 256 3.49 -0.20 -5.30
CA THR A 256 4.49 -0.28 -4.22
C THR A 256 5.08 1.09 -3.86
#